data_AF-A0A9P4Y6V1-F1
#
_entry.id   AF-A0A9P4Y6V1-F1
#
_cell.length_a   1.000
_cell.length_b   1.000
_cell.length_c   1.000
_cell.angle_alpha   90.00
_cell.angle_beta   90.00
_cell.angle_gamma   90.00
#
_symmetry.space_group_name_H-M   'P 1'
#
loop_
_entity.id
_entity.type
_entity.pdbx_description
1 polymer ?
#
loop_
_entity_poly.entity_id
_entity_poly.type
_entity_poly.pdbx_seq_one_letter_code
_entity_poly.pdbx_strand_id
1 'polypeptide(L)'
;MPPRGPSARWQRLKPVDMDPLESMGLPSKGETRLLDYKVQEHYYTKIVERYLSFCSDASDRAALLDKFAALSITKERGSSSGTDSAVSTASVSTASTSTTASFPTPLLLQTSNKDLSTVLMALRKLREGIVASNRIDDFSTQAYLFCVRTAILVKHTESYHPAILHLLRTIHPRHPLTTFELREVTGYLVLDAACRRGDLAEAMAIRSRCRLHDPKIDSILRALARDDYIAFGRLRKSIDGHKAKFLEFCEDTMRRHTLKCFGRAYLSVDLDFLELATGSAFSQLVQQEGVGWHLDGTKVVIRSIKGRAA
;
A
#
# COMPACT_ATOMS: atom_id res chain seq x y z
N MET A 1 5.26 -64.05 -37.74
CA MET A 1 5.95 -62.95 -37.04
C MET A 1 5.50 -61.63 -37.66
N PRO A 2 4.51 -60.91 -37.10
CA PRO A 2 4.20 -59.54 -37.45
C PRO A 2 4.97 -58.54 -36.54
N PRO A 3 5.23 -57.30 -36.99
CA PRO A 3 6.13 -56.37 -36.33
C PRO A 3 5.47 -55.63 -35.17
N ARG A 4 6.27 -55.33 -34.13
CA ARG A 4 5.92 -54.40 -33.04
C ARG A 4 5.82 -52.97 -33.59
N GLY A 5 4.60 -52.41 -33.63
CA GLY A 5 4.37 -50.98 -33.86
C GLY A 5 4.54 -50.16 -32.57
N PRO A 6 5.01 -48.90 -32.65
CA PRO A 6 5.50 -48.14 -31.51
C PRO A 6 4.37 -47.56 -30.64
N SER A 7 4.63 -47.55 -29.33
CA SER A 7 3.84 -46.88 -28.31
C SER A 7 3.79 -45.36 -28.53
N ALA A 8 2.78 -44.88 -29.24
CA ALA A 8 2.45 -43.46 -29.33
C ALA A 8 1.25 -43.14 -28.43
N ARG A 9 1.49 -43.04 -27.12
CA ARG A 9 0.58 -42.39 -26.16
C ARG A 9 1.34 -41.33 -25.37
N TRP A 10 1.97 -40.39 -26.09
CA TRP A 10 2.27 -39.09 -25.53
C TRP A 10 1.04 -38.23 -25.80
N GLN A 11 0.11 -38.25 -24.85
CA GLN A 11 -0.96 -37.26 -24.80
C GLN A 11 -0.29 -35.89 -24.87
N ARG A 12 -0.57 -35.18 -25.95
CA ARG A 12 -0.24 -33.77 -26.16
C ARG A 12 -0.79 -33.01 -24.97
N LEU A 13 0.08 -32.68 -23.99
CA LEU A 13 -0.26 -31.75 -22.93
C LEU A 13 -0.82 -30.51 -23.63
N LYS A 14 -2.07 -30.14 -23.30
CA LYS A 14 -2.62 -28.84 -23.72
C LYS A 14 -1.55 -27.80 -23.36
N PRO A 15 -1.22 -26.85 -24.26
CA PRO A 15 -0.41 -25.71 -23.85
C PRO A 15 -1.05 -25.17 -22.58
N VAL A 16 -0.30 -25.20 -21.48
CA VAL A 16 -0.73 -24.48 -20.29
C VAL A 16 -0.85 -23.06 -20.78
N ASP A 17 -2.06 -22.51 -20.75
CA ASP A 17 -2.35 -21.13 -21.13
C ASP A 17 -1.72 -20.26 -20.03
N MET A 18 -0.40 -20.19 -20.06
CA MET A 18 0.41 -19.50 -19.09
C MET A 18 0.21 -18.03 -19.36
N ASP A 19 -0.27 -17.36 -18.34
CA ASP A 19 -0.49 -15.93 -18.37
C ASP A 19 0.77 -15.21 -18.88
N PRO A 20 0.66 -14.34 -19.91
CA PRO A 20 1.81 -13.63 -20.48
C PRO A 20 2.63 -12.86 -19.44
N LEU A 21 2.01 -12.35 -18.36
CA LEU A 21 2.73 -11.65 -17.29
C LEU A 21 3.50 -12.59 -16.34
N GLU A 22 3.03 -13.82 -16.19
CA GLU A 22 3.65 -14.86 -15.36
C GLU A 22 4.71 -15.64 -16.12
N SER A 23 4.56 -15.77 -17.44
CA SER A 23 5.48 -16.47 -18.33
C SER A 23 6.89 -15.86 -18.39
N MET A 24 7.02 -14.58 -18.06
CA MET A 24 8.30 -13.87 -18.08
C MET A 24 9.03 -14.05 -16.74
N GLY A 25 10.26 -14.55 -16.77
CA GLY A 25 11.12 -14.70 -15.59
C GLY A 25 11.69 -13.38 -15.06
N LEU A 26 12.34 -13.43 -13.88
CA LEU A 26 13.11 -12.32 -13.36
C LEU A 26 14.50 -12.30 -14.02
N PRO A 27 15.01 -11.14 -14.46
CA PRO A 27 16.38 -11.02 -14.97
C PRO A 27 17.43 -11.49 -13.94
N SER A 28 17.18 -11.24 -12.64
CA SER A 28 18.03 -11.72 -11.54
C SER A 28 18.12 -13.26 -11.44
N LYS A 29 17.24 -14.00 -12.13
CA LYS A 29 17.26 -15.47 -12.18
C LYS A 29 17.80 -16.03 -13.50
N GLY A 30 18.39 -15.17 -14.35
CA GLY A 30 19.02 -15.57 -15.61
C GLY A 30 18.13 -15.43 -16.85
N GLU A 31 16.92 -14.88 -16.73
CA GLU A 31 16.03 -14.64 -17.87
C GLU A 31 16.47 -13.38 -18.65
N THR A 32 16.94 -13.56 -19.88
CA THR A 32 17.52 -12.47 -20.69
C THR A 32 16.52 -11.77 -21.61
N ARG A 33 15.28 -12.27 -21.73
CA ARG A 33 14.27 -11.74 -22.68
C ARG A 33 13.88 -10.29 -22.41
N LEU A 34 13.89 -9.86 -21.13
CA LEU A 34 13.61 -8.47 -20.73
C LEU A 34 14.78 -7.50 -20.94
N LEU A 35 15.88 -7.95 -21.56
CA LEU A 35 16.97 -7.06 -21.99
C LEU A 35 16.64 -6.33 -23.30
N ASP A 36 15.76 -6.89 -24.12
CA ASP A 36 15.34 -6.26 -25.38
C ASP A 36 14.30 -5.16 -25.11
N TYR A 37 14.56 -3.97 -25.65
CA TYR A 37 13.72 -2.78 -25.49
C TYR A 37 12.32 -2.99 -26.07
N LYS A 38 12.18 -3.71 -27.19
CA LYS A 38 10.87 -3.98 -27.81
C LYS A 38 10.03 -4.92 -26.94
N VAL A 39 10.69 -5.90 -26.31
CA VAL A 39 10.05 -6.84 -25.40
C VAL A 39 9.59 -6.12 -24.13
N GLN A 40 10.39 -5.20 -23.60
CA GLN A 40 9.99 -4.36 -22.46
C GLN A 40 8.75 -3.52 -22.74
N GLU A 41 8.68 -2.88 -23.91
CA GLU A 41 7.53 -2.07 -24.32
C GLU A 41 6.27 -2.93 -24.46
N HIS A 42 6.37 -4.06 -25.15
CA HIS A 42 5.25 -4.99 -25.27
C HIS A 42 4.78 -5.52 -23.91
N TYR A 43 5.73 -5.84 -23.03
CA TYR A 43 5.44 -6.30 -21.67
C TYR A 43 4.75 -5.21 -20.84
N TYR A 44 5.20 -3.96 -20.95
CA TYR A 44 4.55 -2.81 -20.32
C TYR A 44 3.12 -2.61 -20.80
N THR A 45 2.86 -2.72 -22.10
CA THR A 45 1.50 -2.64 -22.65
C THR A 45 0.60 -3.70 -22.02
N LYS A 46 1.08 -4.95 -21.88
CA LYS A 46 0.32 -6.03 -21.22
C LYS A 46 0.05 -5.75 -19.74
N ILE A 47 1.02 -5.15 -19.03
CA ILE A 47 0.84 -4.72 -17.64
C ILE A 47 -0.27 -3.67 -17.54
N VAL A 48 -0.22 -2.64 -18.40
CA VAL A 48 -1.20 -1.55 -18.42
C VAL A 48 -2.59 -2.07 -18.78
N GLU A 49 -2.70 -2.94 -19.79
CA GLU A 49 -3.97 -3.59 -20.17
C GLU A 49 -4.60 -4.31 -18.97
N ARG A 50 -3.82 -5.12 -18.24
CA ARG A 50 -4.34 -5.81 -17.05
C ARG A 50 -4.72 -4.86 -15.93
N TYR A 51 -3.91 -3.83 -15.68
CA TYR A 51 -4.22 -2.82 -14.68
C TYR A 51 -5.52 -2.09 -15.02
N LEU A 52 -5.73 -1.70 -16.28
CA LEU A 52 -6.96 -1.06 -16.75
C LEU A 52 -8.16 -1.99 -16.66
N SER A 53 -8.01 -3.27 -16.99
CA SER A 53 -9.06 -4.28 -16.81
C SER A 53 -9.49 -4.39 -15.34
N PHE A 54 -8.51 -4.45 -14.43
CA PHE A 54 -8.78 -4.45 -12.99
C PHE A 54 -9.54 -3.17 -12.55
N CYS A 55 -9.18 -2.02 -13.11
CA CYS A 55 -9.87 -0.76 -12.84
C CYS A 55 -11.30 -0.75 -13.41
N SER A 56 -11.55 -1.30 -14.60
CA SER A 56 -12.89 -1.35 -15.20
C SER A 56 -13.84 -2.31 -14.50
N ASP A 57 -13.32 -3.32 -13.80
CA ASP A 57 -14.13 -4.25 -13.01
C ASP A 57 -14.70 -3.62 -11.73
N ALA A 58 -14.29 -2.39 -11.39
CA ALA A 58 -14.88 -1.63 -10.29
C ALA A 58 -15.99 -0.71 -10.83
N SER A 59 -17.21 -0.87 -10.30
CA SER A 59 -18.36 -0.06 -10.70
C SER A 59 -18.26 1.41 -10.26
N ASP A 60 -17.48 1.70 -9.21
CA ASP A 60 -17.29 3.05 -8.67
C ASP A 60 -15.88 3.27 -8.11
N ARG A 61 -15.47 4.54 -8.00
CA ARG A 61 -14.18 4.97 -7.44
C ARG A 61 -14.00 4.51 -6.00
N ALA A 62 -15.04 4.54 -5.19
CA ALA A 62 -14.97 4.06 -3.80
C ALA A 62 -14.66 2.56 -3.75
N ALA A 63 -15.39 1.76 -4.55
CA ALA A 63 -15.17 0.32 -4.67
C ALA A 63 -13.75 0.00 -5.19
N LEU A 64 -13.21 0.81 -6.10
CA LEU A 64 -11.82 0.64 -6.58
C LEU A 64 -10.80 0.90 -5.46
N LEU A 65 -10.98 1.96 -4.66
CA LEU A 65 -10.12 2.26 -3.53
C LEU A 65 -10.17 1.17 -2.44
N ASP A 66 -11.34 0.58 -2.21
CA ASP A 66 -11.50 -0.55 -1.29
C ASP A 66 -10.76 -1.79 -1.78
N LYS A 67 -10.82 -2.09 -3.09
CA LYS A 67 -10.03 -3.17 -3.70
C LYS A 67 -8.52 -2.94 -3.51
N PHE A 68 -8.04 -1.71 -3.70
CA PHE A 68 -6.64 -1.36 -3.42
C PHE A 68 -6.27 -1.53 -1.93
N ALA A 69 -7.17 -1.16 -1.02
CA ALA A 69 -6.95 -1.29 0.42
C ALA A 69 -6.89 -2.75 0.89
N ALA A 70 -7.71 -3.64 0.32
CA ALA A 70 -7.74 -5.06 0.67
C ALA A 70 -6.36 -5.75 0.48
N LEU A 71 -5.58 -5.32 -0.52
CA LEU A 71 -4.23 -5.84 -0.76
C LEU A 71 -3.19 -5.30 0.22
N SER A 72 -3.31 -4.03 0.60
CA SER A 72 -2.43 -3.43 1.61
C SER A 72 -2.52 -4.19 2.93
N ILE A 73 -3.73 -4.61 3.33
CA ILE A 73 -4.00 -5.28 4.62
C ILE A 73 -3.51 -6.73 4.63
N THR A 74 -3.63 -7.44 3.50
CA THR A 74 -3.22 -8.85 3.40
C THR A 74 -1.71 -9.03 3.64
N LYS A 75 -0.89 -8.02 3.30
CA LYS A 75 0.56 -8.08 3.49
C LYS A 75 1.01 -7.84 4.93
N GLU A 76 0.35 -6.95 5.68
CA GLU A 76 0.72 -6.70 7.10
C GLU A 76 0.45 -7.92 7.99
N ARG A 77 -0.61 -8.70 7.69
CA ARG A 77 -0.91 -9.93 8.42
C ARG A 77 0.06 -11.08 8.13
N GLY A 78 0.87 -10.99 7.07
CA GLY A 78 1.88 -11.97 6.68
C GLY A 78 3.29 -11.69 7.20
N SER A 79 3.52 -10.55 7.88
CA SER A 79 4.86 -10.15 8.37
C SER A 79 5.06 -10.31 9.89
N SER A 80 4.11 -10.91 10.60
CA SER A 80 4.28 -11.28 12.01
C SER A 80 4.57 -12.78 12.16
N SER A 81 5.78 -13.22 11.82
CA SER A 81 6.36 -14.43 12.43
C SER A 81 7.88 -14.40 12.29
N GLY A 82 8.53 -13.78 13.27
CA GLY A 82 9.95 -13.96 13.54
C GLY A 82 10.12 -14.95 14.70
N THR A 83 10.93 -15.98 14.44
CA THR A 83 11.83 -16.70 15.37
C THR A 83 11.24 -17.37 16.61
N ASP A 84 11.23 -18.71 16.64
CA ASP A 84 12.23 -19.46 17.41
C ASP A 84 12.30 -20.96 17.07
N SER A 85 13.50 -21.51 17.28
CA SER A 85 13.95 -22.84 16.88
C SER A 85 13.69 -23.93 17.93
N ALA A 86 13.44 -25.14 17.41
CA ALA A 86 13.75 -26.48 17.95
C ALA A 86 13.23 -26.90 19.35
N VAL A 87 12.44 -27.98 19.40
CA VAL A 87 12.85 -29.37 19.70
C VAL A 87 11.61 -30.28 19.74
N SER A 88 11.82 -31.52 19.30
CA SER A 88 10.94 -32.69 19.15
C SER A 88 9.96 -33.00 20.30
N THR A 89 8.82 -33.64 19.98
CA THR A 89 8.45 -35.02 20.37
C THR A 89 7.13 -35.43 19.69
N ALA A 90 7.06 -36.67 19.20
CA ALA A 90 5.92 -37.29 18.55
C ALA A 90 4.80 -37.68 19.53
N SER A 91 3.53 -37.57 19.12
CA SER A 91 2.51 -38.62 19.27
C SER A 91 1.08 -38.14 18.95
N VAL A 92 0.43 -38.93 18.08
CA VAL A 92 -0.97 -39.40 18.13
C VAL A 92 -2.11 -38.43 17.84
N SER A 93 -2.79 -38.80 16.75
CA SER A 93 -4.11 -38.37 16.30
C SER A 93 -5.19 -38.47 17.38
N THR A 94 -6.01 -37.44 17.52
CA THR A 94 -7.41 -37.63 17.91
C THR A 94 -8.25 -36.59 17.20
N ALA A 95 -9.18 -37.11 16.39
CA ALA A 95 -10.19 -36.33 15.70
C ALA A 95 -11.17 -35.74 16.72
N SER A 96 -11.38 -34.44 16.66
CA SER A 96 -12.52 -33.81 17.29
C SER A 96 -13.04 -32.69 16.40
N THR A 97 -14.22 -32.97 15.85
CA THR A 97 -15.13 -32.13 15.11
C THR A 97 -15.28 -30.74 15.74
N SER A 98 -14.90 -29.71 15.00
CA SER A 98 -15.39 -28.35 15.24
C SER A 98 -15.73 -27.70 13.90
N THR A 99 -17.03 -27.68 13.63
CA THR A 99 -17.71 -26.87 12.63
C THR A 99 -17.39 -25.39 12.84
N THR A 100 -16.36 -24.89 12.14
CA THR A 100 -16.23 -23.46 11.86
C THR A 100 -16.79 -23.22 10.47
N ALA A 101 -17.98 -22.61 10.42
CA ALA A 101 -18.56 -22.06 9.21
C ALA A 101 -17.57 -21.05 8.60
N SER A 102 -16.81 -21.49 7.61
CA SER A 102 -16.06 -20.62 6.71
C SER A 102 -17.08 -19.86 5.87
N PHE A 103 -17.32 -18.61 6.22
CA PHE A 103 -18.03 -17.66 5.37
C PHE A 103 -17.35 -17.66 3.98
N PRO A 104 -18.10 -17.84 2.87
CA PRO A 104 -17.52 -17.73 1.55
C PRO A 104 -17.14 -16.26 1.33
N THR A 105 -15.86 -15.97 1.43
CA THR A 105 -15.31 -14.72 0.90
C THR A 105 -15.63 -14.72 -0.60
N PRO A 106 -16.25 -13.67 -1.16
CA PRO A 106 -16.66 -13.69 -2.56
C PRO A 106 -15.43 -13.92 -3.45
N LEU A 107 -15.48 -15.00 -4.24
CA LEU A 107 -14.42 -15.46 -5.15
C LEU A 107 -13.90 -14.33 -6.07
N LEU A 108 -14.75 -13.35 -6.39
CA LEU A 108 -14.45 -12.16 -7.19
C LEU A 108 -13.41 -11.23 -6.53
N LEU A 109 -13.45 -11.05 -5.20
CA LEU A 109 -12.44 -10.27 -4.48
C LEU A 109 -11.09 -11.00 -4.47
N GLN A 110 -11.08 -12.33 -4.38
CA GLN A 110 -9.83 -13.10 -4.40
C GLN A 110 -9.14 -13.07 -5.76
N THR A 111 -9.89 -13.15 -6.87
CA THR A 111 -9.33 -13.07 -8.22
C THR A 111 -8.75 -11.70 -8.52
N SER A 112 -9.50 -10.63 -8.21
CA SER A 112 -9.02 -9.25 -8.41
C SER A 112 -7.78 -8.92 -7.56
N ASN A 113 -7.69 -9.46 -6.34
CA ASN A 113 -6.47 -9.36 -5.52
C ASN A 113 -5.27 -10.07 -6.18
N LYS A 114 -5.49 -11.23 -6.81
CA LYS A 114 -4.44 -11.94 -7.56
C LYS A 114 -3.98 -11.10 -8.75
N ASP A 115 -4.90 -10.54 -9.53
CA ASP A 115 -4.57 -9.73 -10.71
C ASP A 115 -3.66 -8.55 -10.39
N LEU A 116 -3.97 -7.80 -9.33
CA LEU A 116 -3.12 -6.67 -8.93
C LEU A 116 -1.78 -7.12 -8.34
N SER A 117 -1.74 -8.24 -7.60
CA SER A 117 -0.48 -8.81 -7.14
C SER A 117 0.42 -9.24 -8.31
N THR A 118 -0.17 -9.82 -9.37
CA THR A 118 0.52 -10.18 -10.60
C THR A 118 1.01 -8.93 -11.34
N VAL A 119 0.22 -7.85 -11.39
CA VAL A 119 0.64 -6.55 -11.92
C VAL A 119 1.85 -5.99 -11.16
N LEU A 120 1.84 -6.01 -9.82
CA LEU A 120 2.97 -5.53 -9.03
C LEU A 120 4.23 -6.36 -9.25
N MET A 121 4.09 -7.68 -9.36
CA MET A 121 5.21 -8.58 -9.69
C MET A 121 5.73 -8.36 -11.10
N ALA A 122 4.85 -8.14 -12.08
CA ALA A 122 5.22 -7.80 -13.44
C ALA A 122 5.96 -6.45 -13.51
N LEU A 123 5.47 -5.44 -12.78
CA LEU A 123 6.17 -4.15 -12.64
C LEU A 123 7.55 -4.31 -12.00
N ARG A 124 7.70 -5.21 -11.02
CA ARG A 124 9.01 -5.55 -10.47
C ARG A 124 9.94 -6.15 -11.53
N LYS A 125 9.47 -7.15 -12.29
CA LYS A 125 10.22 -7.77 -13.40
C LYS A 125 10.64 -6.74 -14.45
N LEU A 126 9.73 -5.84 -14.83
CA LEU A 126 10.01 -4.77 -15.79
C LEU A 126 11.09 -3.82 -15.28
N ARG A 127 11.02 -3.39 -14.01
CA ARG A 127 12.07 -2.53 -13.42
C ARG A 127 13.43 -3.21 -13.41
N GLU A 128 13.49 -4.49 -13.04
CA GLU A 128 14.74 -5.26 -13.09
C GLU A 128 15.27 -5.36 -14.53
N GLY A 129 14.41 -5.52 -15.53
CA GLY A 129 14.79 -5.54 -16.95
C GLY A 129 15.34 -4.20 -17.44
N ILE A 130 14.71 -3.09 -17.06
CA ILE A 130 15.18 -1.73 -17.39
C ILE A 130 16.56 -1.47 -16.76
N VAL A 131 16.74 -1.84 -15.48
CA VAL A 131 18.04 -1.69 -14.80
C VAL A 131 19.11 -2.58 -15.44
N ALA A 132 18.79 -3.85 -15.72
CA ALA A 132 19.73 -4.80 -16.32
C ALA A 132 20.16 -4.38 -17.74
N SER A 133 19.25 -3.77 -18.49
CA SER A 133 19.53 -3.24 -19.82
C SER A 133 20.14 -1.82 -19.81
N ASN A 134 20.24 -1.19 -18.63
CA ASN A 134 20.71 0.18 -18.42
C ASN A 134 20.01 1.20 -19.35
N ARG A 135 18.71 0.96 -19.60
CA ARG A 135 17.88 1.79 -20.48
C ARG A 135 17.49 3.09 -19.76
N ILE A 136 17.70 4.22 -20.42
CA ILE A 136 17.40 5.56 -19.88
C ILE A 136 16.79 6.40 -21.00
N ASP A 137 15.47 6.37 -21.08
CA ASP A 137 14.67 7.05 -22.10
C ASP A 137 13.30 7.46 -21.55
N ASP A 138 12.50 8.12 -22.40
CA ASP A 138 11.14 8.55 -22.06
C ASP A 138 10.28 7.37 -21.59
N PHE A 139 10.40 6.21 -22.25
CA PHE A 139 9.70 4.99 -21.86
C PHE A 139 10.06 4.57 -20.43
N SER A 140 11.35 4.50 -20.10
CA SER A 140 11.82 4.13 -18.77
C SER A 140 11.29 5.10 -17.70
N THR A 141 11.27 6.39 -18.01
CA THR A 141 10.69 7.41 -17.13
C THR A 141 9.20 7.17 -16.88
N GLN A 142 8.41 6.97 -17.94
CA GLN A 142 6.97 6.73 -17.83
C GLN A 142 6.65 5.41 -17.12
N ALA A 143 7.39 4.34 -17.41
CA ALA A 143 7.23 3.04 -16.75
C ALA A 143 7.50 3.14 -15.24
N TYR A 144 8.53 3.89 -14.83
CA TYR A 144 8.82 4.12 -13.41
C TYR A 144 7.79 5.01 -12.74
N LEU A 145 7.32 6.08 -13.38
CA LEU A 145 6.25 6.93 -12.84
C LEU A 145 4.95 6.13 -12.64
N PHE A 146 4.58 5.30 -13.61
CA PHE A 146 3.45 4.38 -13.49
C PHE A 146 3.65 3.40 -12.34
N CYS A 147 4.84 2.78 -12.24
CA CYS A 147 5.17 1.87 -11.14
C CYS A 147 5.03 2.54 -9.77
N VAL A 148 5.55 3.76 -9.62
CA VAL A 148 5.45 4.55 -8.38
C VAL A 148 4.00 4.85 -8.03
N ARG A 149 3.22 5.40 -8.97
CA ARG A 149 1.81 5.77 -8.74
C ARG A 149 0.97 4.55 -8.35
N THR A 150 1.12 3.43 -9.05
CA THR A 150 0.39 2.18 -8.77
C THR A 150 0.82 1.59 -7.42
N ALA A 151 2.12 1.56 -7.12
CA ALA A 151 2.60 1.04 -5.85
C ALA A 151 2.19 1.91 -4.65
N ILE A 152 2.05 3.23 -4.81
CA ILE A 152 1.52 4.13 -3.78
C ILE A 152 0.05 3.83 -3.49
N LEU A 153 -0.77 3.57 -4.51
CA LEU A 153 -2.19 3.22 -4.32
C LEU A 153 -2.36 1.96 -3.48
N VAL A 154 -1.46 0.98 -3.64
CA VAL A 154 -1.42 -0.27 -2.87
C VAL A 154 -0.62 -0.13 -1.57
N LYS A 155 -0.08 1.06 -1.26
CA LYS A 155 0.79 1.31 -0.10
C LYS A 155 2.01 0.39 -0.01
N HIS A 156 2.50 -0.11 -1.15
CA HIS A 156 3.60 -1.09 -1.19
C HIS A 156 4.98 -0.41 -1.16
N THR A 157 5.50 -0.18 0.04
CA THR A 157 6.77 0.52 0.35
C THR A 157 7.96 -0.01 -0.42
N GLU A 158 8.12 -1.33 -0.46
CA GLU A 158 9.21 -2.02 -1.16
C GLU A 158 9.19 -1.80 -2.68
N SER A 159 8.04 -1.39 -3.25
CA SER A 159 7.94 -1.12 -4.68
C SER A 159 8.16 0.35 -4.98
N TYR A 160 7.42 1.28 -4.36
CA TYR A 160 7.53 2.68 -4.74
C TYR A 160 8.84 3.32 -4.27
N HIS A 161 9.36 2.99 -3.08
CA HIS A 161 10.53 3.69 -2.52
C HIS A 161 11.80 3.49 -3.37
N PRO A 162 12.23 2.26 -3.71
CA PRO A 162 13.39 2.08 -4.58
C PRO A 162 13.14 2.60 -6.01
N ALA A 163 11.90 2.58 -6.51
CA ALA A 163 11.58 3.18 -7.81
C ALA A 163 11.80 4.70 -7.80
N ILE A 164 11.33 5.40 -6.77
CA ILE A 164 11.55 6.84 -6.58
C ILE A 164 13.05 7.15 -6.51
N LEU A 165 13.81 6.40 -5.71
CA LEU A 165 15.25 6.63 -5.56
C LEU A 165 16.01 6.39 -6.87
N HIS A 166 15.66 5.34 -7.61
CA HIS A 166 16.28 5.08 -8.91
C HIS A 166 15.96 6.19 -9.92
N LEU A 167 14.70 6.63 -9.96
CA LEU A 167 14.25 7.72 -10.84
C LEU A 167 15.00 9.03 -10.53
N LEU A 168 15.15 9.39 -9.26
CA LEU A 168 15.83 10.63 -8.85
C LEU A 168 17.36 10.57 -8.93
N ARG A 169 17.99 9.43 -8.64
CA ARG A 169 19.46 9.32 -8.57
C ARG A 169 20.11 8.83 -9.86
N THR A 170 19.41 8.04 -10.66
CA THR A 170 19.99 7.36 -11.83
C THR A 170 19.45 7.92 -13.13
N ILE A 171 18.12 8.01 -13.25
CA ILE A 171 17.46 8.47 -14.49
C ILE A 171 17.55 10.01 -14.59
N HIS A 172 17.10 10.75 -13.58
CA HIS A 172 17.03 12.22 -13.61
C HIS A 172 18.34 12.95 -14.01
N PRO A 173 19.54 12.54 -13.54
CA PRO A 173 20.78 13.20 -13.95
C PRO A 173 21.16 13.00 -15.41
N ARG A 174 20.70 11.91 -16.03
CA ARG A 174 21.02 11.55 -17.42
C ARG A 174 19.89 11.90 -18.39
N HIS A 175 18.66 11.82 -17.92
CA HIS A 175 17.44 12.19 -18.63
C HIS A 175 16.58 13.06 -17.71
N PRO A 176 16.64 14.39 -17.84
CA PRO A 176 15.97 15.29 -16.93
C PRO A 176 14.45 15.07 -16.97
N LEU A 177 13.85 15.01 -15.79
CA LEU A 177 12.41 14.92 -15.63
C LEU A 177 11.80 16.29 -15.88
N THR A 178 10.54 16.33 -16.29
CA THR A 178 9.81 17.58 -16.31
C THR A 178 9.70 18.16 -14.89
N THR A 179 9.59 19.48 -14.79
CA THR A 179 9.43 20.17 -13.49
C THR A 179 8.22 19.63 -12.71
N PHE A 180 7.16 19.21 -13.40
CA PHE A 180 5.98 18.64 -12.78
C PHE A 180 6.26 17.24 -12.19
N GLU A 181 6.84 16.33 -12.98
CA GLU A 181 7.18 14.98 -12.54
C GLU A 181 8.20 14.99 -11.39
N LEU A 182 9.20 15.86 -11.46
CA LEU A 182 10.18 16.02 -10.39
C LEU A 182 9.53 16.47 -9.08
N ARG A 183 8.61 17.46 -9.15
CA ARG A 183 7.87 17.94 -7.96
C ARG A 183 6.96 16.86 -7.39
N GLU A 184 6.28 16.09 -8.24
CA GLU A 184 5.43 14.98 -7.84
C GLU A 184 6.22 13.90 -7.09
N VAL A 185 7.29 13.38 -7.71
CA VAL A 185 8.13 12.30 -7.17
C VAL A 185 8.85 12.74 -5.90
N THR A 186 9.39 13.96 -5.88
CA THR A 186 10.02 14.53 -4.67
C THR A 186 8.98 14.71 -3.57
N GLY A 187 7.76 15.14 -3.91
CA GLY A 187 6.67 15.29 -2.96
C GLY A 187 6.30 13.97 -2.29
N TYR A 188 6.28 12.87 -3.06
CA TYR A 188 6.06 11.53 -2.49
C TYR A 188 7.19 11.12 -1.53
N LEU A 189 8.45 11.42 -1.86
CA LEU A 189 9.58 11.11 -0.97
C LEU A 189 9.52 11.89 0.36
N VAL A 190 9.13 13.18 0.29
CA VAL A 190 8.95 14.02 1.49
C VAL A 190 7.78 13.50 2.35
N LEU A 191 6.66 13.13 1.72
CA LEU A 191 5.50 12.59 2.44
C LEU A 191 5.80 11.20 3.02
N ASP A 192 6.57 10.35 2.35
CA ASP A 192 7.03 9.06 2.91
C ASP A 192 7.91 9.26 4.16
N ALA A 193 8.83 10.23 4.13
CA ALA A 193 9.64 10.60 5.28
C ALA A 193 8.79 11.07 6.47
N ALA A 194 7.85 11.98 6.21
CA ALA A 194 7.04 12.58 7.25
C ALA A 194 5.96 11.63 7.81
N CYS A 195 5.20 10.95 6.94
CA CYS A 195 4.01 10.21 7.35
C CYS A 195 4.32 8.78 7.80
N ARG A 196 5.20 8.08 7.07
CA ARG A 196 5.51 6.67 7.37
C ARG A 196 6.69 6.53 8.33
N ARG A 197 7.77 7.27 8.10
CA ARG A 197 8.97 7.19 8.97
C ARG A 197 8.85 8.05 10.22
N GLY A 198 7.93 9.01 10.24
CA GLY A 198 7.78 9.96 11.35
C GLY A 198 8.95 10.93 11.49
N ASP A 199 9.84 11.00 10.50
CA ASP A 199 11.03 11.86 10.53
C ASP A 199 10.74 13.17 9.81
N LEU A 200 10.27 14.15 10.58
CA LEU A 200 10.00 15.50 10.09
C LEU A 200 11.30 16.26 9.75
N ALA A 201 12.42 15.96 10.41
CA ALA A 201 13.69 16.62 10.16
C ALA A 201 14.23 16.21 8.79
N GLU A 202 14.22 14.92 8.48
CA GLU A 202 14.61 14.42 7.16
C GLU A 202 13.66 14.92 6.07
N ALA A 203 12.35 14.94 6.32
CA ALA A 203 11.38 15.49 5.37
C ALA A 203 11.69 16.95 5.00
N MET A 204 12.00 17.79 6.00
CA MET A 204 12.38 19.19 5.80
C MET A 204 13.75 19.35 5.12
N ALA A 205 14.70 18.46 5.41
CA ALA A 205 16.00 18.44 4.76
C ALA A 205 15.88 18.07 3.27
N ILE A 206 15.10 17.05 2.93
CA ILE A 206 14.82 16.64 1.55
C ILE A 206 14.12 17.78 0.80
N ARG A 207 13.09 18.38 1.40
CA ARG A 207 12.39 19.53 0.83
C ARG A 207 13.34 20.66 0.47
N SER A 208 14.22 21.02 1.40
CA SER A 208 15.20 22.11 1.21
C SER A 208 16.22 21.79 0.13
N ARG A 209 16.75 20.55 0.11
CA ARG A 209 17.71 20.10 -0.90
C ARG A 209 17.12 20.07 -2.31
N CYS A 210 15.88 19.61 -2.45
CA CYS A 210 15.20 19.51 -3.74
C CYS A 210 14.46 20.80 -4.15
N ARG A 211 14.52 21.86 -3.33
CA ARG A 211 13.82 23.15 -3.53
C ARG A 211 12.33 22.97 -3.89
N LEU A 212 11.68 22.02 -3.21
CA LEU A 212 10.27 21.73 -3.45
C LEU A 212 9.41 22.84 -2.84
N HIS A 213 8.62 23.50 -3.68
CA HIS A 213 7.68 24.54 -3.25
C HIS A 213 6.26 24.10 -3.61
N ASP A 214 5.63 23.35 -2.71
CA ASP A 214 4.22 22.97 -2.80
C ASP A 214 3.51 23.40 -1.50
N PRO A 215 2.58 24.37 -1.56
CA PRO A 215 1.89 24.87 -0.37
C PRO A 215 1.06 23.78 0.34
N LYS A 216 0.62 22.75 -0.39
CA LYS A 216 -0.14 21.64 0.20
C LYS A 216 0.77 20.78 1.08
N ILE A 217 1.94 20.41 0.57
CA ILE A 217 2.93 19.61 1.33
C ILE A 217 3.42 20.41 2.54
N ASP A 218 3.65 21.71 2.38
CA ASP A 218 4.06 22.58 3.49
C ASP A 218 2.99 22.66 4.59
N SER A 219 1.73 22.67 4.19
CA SER A 219 0.61 22.66 5.13
C SER A 219 0.49 21.33 5.88
N ILE A 220 0.73 20.20 5.20
CA ILE A 220 0.78 18.87 5.83
C ILE A 220 1.92 18.80 6.83
N LEU A 221 3.14 19.20 6.44
CA LEU A 221 4.30 19.19 7.33
C LEU A 221 4.07 20.08 8.55
N ARG A 222 3.42 21.24 8.39
CA ARG A 222 3.05 22.12 9.50
C ARG A 222 1.98 21.51 10.41
N ALA A 223 0.99 20.83 9.84
CA ALA A 223 -0.04 20.15 10.61
C ALA A 223 0.56 18.99 11.43
N LEU A 224 1.46 18.20 10.82
CA LEU A 224 2.19 17.13 11.50
C LEU A 224 3.11 17.67 12.60
N ALA A 225 3.84 18.76 12.35
CA ALA A 225 4.72 19.36 13.36
C ALA A 225 3.98 19.96 14.57
N ARG A 226 2.69 20.27 14.42
CA ARG A 226 1.82 20.80 15.48
C ARG A 226 0.89 19.76 16.09
N ASP A 227 0.93 18.52 15.58
CA ASP A 227 -0.05 17.47 15.88
C ASP A 227 -1.52 17.93 15.72
N ASP A 228 -1.78 18.81 14.75
CA ASP A 228 -3.12 19.36 14.48
C ASP A 228 -3.92 18.42 13.57
N TYR A 229 -4.67 17.52 14.19
CA TYR A 229 -5.51 16.55 13.49
C TYR A 229 -6.66 17.18 12.69
N ILE A 230 -7.19 18.33 13.11
CA ILE A 230 -8.31 18.98 12.41
C ILE A 230 -7.82 19.60 11.10
N ALA A 231 -6.71 20.34 11.15
CA ALA A 231 -6.08 20.87 9.96
C ALA A 231 -5.67 19.74 9.00
N PHE A 232 -5.12 18.65 9.55
CA PHE A 232 -4.76 17.45 8.80
C PHE A 232 -5.96 16.81 8.10
N GLY A 233 -7.08 16.62 8.80
CA GLY A 233 -8.29 16.03 8.24
C GLY A 233 -8.91 16.86 7.11
N ARG A 234 -8.85 18.20 7.22
CA ARG A 234 -9.29 19.12 6.14
C ARG A 234 -8.37 19.03 4.93
N LEU A 235 -7.06 18.99 5.15
CA LEU A 235 -6.06 18.84 4.09
C LEU A 235 -6.25 17.53 3.33
N ARG A 236 -6.48 16.41 4.04
CA ARG A 236 -6.69 15.10 3.42
C ARG A 236 -7.81 15.10 2.38
N LYS A 237 -8.91 15.82 2.63
CA LYS A 237 -10.06 15.92 1.70
C LYS A 237 -9.75 16.77 0.45
N SER A 238 -8.77 17.67 0.51
CA SER A 238 -8.43 18.62 -0.57
C SER A 238 -7.25 18.16 -1.44
N ILE A 239 -6.51 17.14 -1.00
CA ILE A 239 -5.28 16.69 -1.62
C ILE A 239 -5.56 15.61 -2.67
N ASP A 240 -4.66 15.55 -3.67
CA ASP A 240 -4.64 14.52 -4.70
C ASP A 240 -4.63 13.10 -4.12
N GLY A 241 -5.29 12.16 -4.79
CA GLY A 241 -5.52 10.80 -4.29
C GLY A 241 -4.24 10.05 -3.93
N HIS A 242 -3.19 10.18 -4.73
CA HIS A 242 -1.89 9.53 -4.45
C HIS A 242 -1.22 10.10 -3.20
N LYS A 243 -1.24 11.43 -3.02
CA LYS A 243 -0.67 12.09 -1.83
C LYS A 243 -1.51 11.78 -0.59
N ALA A 244 -2.84 11.71 -0.72
CA ALA A 244 -3.74 11.33 0.35
C ALA A 244 -3.46 9.92 0.89
N LYS A 245 -3.02 8.98 0.03
CA LYS A 245 -2.61 7.64 0.47
C LYS A 245 -1.45 7.62 1.46
N PHE A 246 -0.54 8.60 1.41
CA PHE A 246 0.51 8.73 2.42
C PHE A 246 -0.04 9.20 3.78
N LEU A 247 -1.06 10.05 3.77
CA LEU A 247 -1.67 10.58 4.99
C LEU A 247 -2.37 9.48 5.79
N GLU A 248 -2.89 8.44 5.12
CA GLU A 248 -3.49 7.29 5.81
C GLU A 248 -2.48 6.55 6.71
N PHE A 249 -1.16 6.69 6.54
CA PHE A 249 -0.17 6.05 7.45
C PHE A 249 -0.05 6.76 8.81
N CYS A 250 -0.16 8.09 8.83
CA CYS A 250 -0.04 8.86 10.07
C CYS A 250 -1.38 9.14 10.74
N GLU A 251 -2.49 8.89 10.04
CA GLU A 251 -3.85 9.14 10.53
C GLU A 251 -4.12 8.48 11.88
N ASP A 252 -3.81 7.19 12.03
CA ASP A 252 -4.05 6.45 13.27
C ASP A 252 -3.19 6.97 14.43
N THR A 253 -1.93 7.34 14.14
CA THR A 253 -1.01 7.88 15.15
C THR A 253 -1.48 9.25 15.64
N MET A 254 -1.89 10.13 14.72
CA MET A 254 -2.40 11.45 15.07
C MET A 254 -3.75 11.35 15.81
N ARG A 255 -4.67 10.50 15.34
CA ARG A 255 -5.95 10.25 16.00
C ARG A 255 -5.75 9.77 17.43
N ARG A 256 -4.82 8.83 17.64
CA ARG A 256 -4.45 8.35 18.98
C ARG A 256 -3.86 9.46 19.85
N HIS A 257 -3.04 10.34 19.31
CA HIS A 257 -2.54 11.50 20.04
C HIS A 257 -3.70 12.43 20.45
N THR A 258 -4.61 12.73 19.54
CA THR A 258 -5.82 13.52 19.81
C THR A 258 -6.66 12.89 20.93
N LEU A 259 -6.91 11.58 20.89
CA LEU A 259 -7.65 10.87 21.94
C LEU A 259 -6.96 10.96 23.31
N LYS A 260 -5.62 10.86 23.35
CA LYS A 260 -4.85 11.06 24.59
C LYS A 260 -5.01 12.48 25.14
N CYS A 261 -5.02 13.49 24.27
CA CYS A 261 -5.27 14.87 24.66
C CYS A 261 -6.68 15.05 25.23
N PHE A 262 -7.70 14.45 24.60
CA PHE A 262 -9.06 14.42 25.13
C PHE A 262 -9.13 13.77 26.52
N GLY A 263 -8.45 12.62 26.68
CA GLY A 263 -8.32 11.91 27.94
C GLY A 263 -7.74 12.75 29.08
N ARG A 264 -6.88 13.73 28.77
CA ARG A 264 -6.22 14.60 29.75
C ARG A 264 -6.92 15.92 29.98
N ALA A 265 -7.53 16.50 28.94
CA ALA A 265 -8.11 17.82 28.98
C ALA A 265 -9.57 17.82 29.50
N TYR A 266 -10.33 16.77 29.22
CA TYR A 266 -11.77 16.76 29.50
C TYR A 266 -12.16 15.70 30.54
N LEU A 267 -13.31 15.94 31.17
CA LEU A 267 -13.99 15.00 32.06
C LEU A 267 -15.14 14.30 31.33
N SER A 268 -15.94 15.10 30.61
CA SER A 268 -16.98 14.68 29.69
C SER A 268 -16.98 15.58 28.46
N VAL A 269 -17.43 15.05 27.33
CA VAL A 269 -17.46 15.74 26.03
C VAL A 269 -18.72 15.32 25.27
N ASP A 270 -19.33 16.25 24.52
CA ASP A 270 -20.47 15.92 23.67
C ASP A 270 -20.06 14.99 22.51
N LEU A 271 -20.91 14.02 22.19
CA LEU A 271 -20.60 13.00 21.18
C LEU A 271 -20.29 13.62 19.80
N ASP A 272 -21.08 14.60 19.36
CA ASP A 272 -20.89 15.26 18.07
C ASP A 272 -19.53 15.95 17.95
N PHE A 273 -19.09 16.59 19.03
CA PHE A 273 -17.79 17.26 19.06
C PHE A 273 -16.65 16.24 19.01
N LEU A 274 -16.77 15.13 19.72
CA LEU A 274 -15.76 14.07 19.71
C LEU A 274 -15.65 13.44 18.31
N GLU A 275 -16.76 13.09 17.67
CA GLU A 275 -16.77 12.48 16.35
C GLU A 275 -16.27 13.45 15.27
N LEU A 276 -16.62 14.73 15.36
CA LEU A 276 -16.07 15.76 14.48
C LEU A 276 -14.56 15.93 14.68
N ALA A 277 -14.10 15.91 15.93
CA ALA A 277 -12.69 16.13 16.27
C ALA A 277 -11.80 14.94 15.96
N THR A 278 -12.33 13.71 15.95
CA THR A 278 -11.58 12.47 15.71
C THR A 278 -11.85 11.88 14.33
N GLY A 279 -12.89 12.33 13.62
CA GLY A 279 -13.22 11.87 12.28
C GLY A 279 -13.68 10.41 12.20
N SER A 280 -14.08 9.82 13.34
CA SER A 280 -14.54 8.44 13.43
C SER A 280 -15.70 8.34 14.40
N ALA A 281 -16.59 7.38 14.16
CA ALA A 281 -17.74 7.15 15.04
C ALA A 281 -17.28 6.61 16.39
N PHE A 282 -18.01 6.95 17.47
CA PHE A 282 -17.63 6.51 18.82
C PHE A 282 -17.47 4.98 18.94
N SER A 283 -18.35 4.22 18.29
CA SER A 283 -18.27 2.75 18.26
C SER A 283 -16.96 2.23 17.65
N GLN A 284 -16.46 2.89 16.60
CA GLN A 284 -15.19 2.56 15.97
C GLN A 284 -14.01 2.93 16.86
N LEU A 285 -14.08 4.07 17.56
CA LEU A 285 -13.04 4.48 18.51
C LEU A 285 -12.88 3.46 19.66
N VAL A 286 -13.99 2.96 20.20
CA VAL A 286 -13.97 1.96 21.26
C VAL A 286 -13.38 0.63 20.75
N GLN A 287 -13.77 0.18 19.56
CA GLN A 287 -13.31 -1.09 18.99
C GLN A 287 -11.86 -1.05 18.50
N GLN A 288 -11.44 0.01 17.82
CA GLN A 288 -10.14 0.09 17.15
C GLN A 288 -9.04 0.68 18.06
N GLU A 289 -9.37 1.70 18.85
CA GLU A 289 -8.39 2.40 19.69
C GLU A 289 -8.47 1.98 21.17
N GLY A 290 -9.43 1.10 21.53
CA GLY A 290 -9.54 0.54 22.88
C GLY A 290 -9.86 1.58 23.96
N VAL A 291 -10.63 2.61 23.58
CA VAL A 291 -10.92 3.73 24.47
C VAL A 291 -11.94 3.31 25.54
N GLY A 292 -11.53 3.25 26.81
CA GLY A 292 -12.37 2.84 27.94
C GLY A 292 -13.37 3.90 28.42
N TRP A 293 -13.94 4.69 27.51
CA TRP A 293 -14.93 5.73 27.83
C TRP A 293 -16.35 5.17 27.69
N HIS A 294 -17.29 5.76 28.41
CA HIS A 294 -18.70 5.34 28.40
C HIS A 294 -19.59 6.45 27.86
N LEU A 295 -20.65 6.05 27.16
CA LEU A 295 -21.67 6.96 26.66
C LEU A 295 -22.77 7.14 27.71
N ASP A 296 -23.03 8.38 28.10
CA ASP A 296 -24.12 8.79 28.97
C ASP A 296 -25.06 9.71 28.19
N GLY A 297 -26.04 9.09 27.51
CA GLY A 297 -26.96 9.78 26.61
C GLY A 297 -26.25 10.45 25.44
N THR A 298 -26.14 11.78 25.48
CA THR A 298 -25.48 12.61 24.45
C THR A 298 -24.02 12.93 24.77
N LYS A 299 -23.53 12.56 25.95
CA LYS A 299 -22.19 12.90 26.43
C LYS A 299 -21.34 11.66 26.63
N VAL A 300 -20.09 11.75 26.22
CA VAL A 300 -19.06 10.74 26.48
C VAL A 300 -18.35 11.10 27.78
N VAL A 301 -18.42 10.21 28.77
CA VAL A 301 -17.71 10.34 30.05
C VAL A 301 -16.32 9.73 29.89
N ILE A 302 -15.32 10.60 29.94
CA ILE A 302 -13.90 10.27 29.72
C ILE A 302 -13.23 9.88 31.05
N ARG A 303 -13.56 10.60 32.13
CA ARG A 303 -13.09 10.31 33.49
C ARG A 303 -14.22 10.49 34.48
N SER A 304 -14.45 9.51 35.34
CA SER A 304 -15.34 9.68 36.49
C SER A 304 -14.59 10.39 37.62
N ILE A 305 -15.14 11.47 38.16
CA ILE A 305 -14.66 12.00 39.45
C ILE A 305 -15.09 10.99 40.51
N LYS A 306 -14.16 10.16 40.99
CA LYS A 306 -14.41 9.36 42.19
C LYS A 306 -14.47 10.36 43.35
N GLY A 307 -15.69 10.76 43.73
CA GLY A 307 -15.90 11.61 44.89
C GLY A 307 -15.25 10.96 46.11
N ARG A 308 -14.52 11.74 46.90
CA ARG A 308 -14.08 11.36 48.24
C ARG A 308 -15.36 10.98 49.00
N ALA A 309 -15.58 9.69 49.26
CA ALA A 309 -16.64 9.27 50.17
C ALA A 309 -16.36 9.92 51.53
N ALA A 310 -17.30 10.72 52.00
CA ALA A 310 -17.28 11.34 53.31
C ALA A 310 -17.45 10.28 54.41
#